data_AF-A0A7S3VW37-F1
#
_entry.id   AF-A0A7S3VW37-F1
#
_cell.length_a   1.000
_cell.length_b   1.000
_cell.length_c   1.000
_cell.angle_alpha   90.00
_cell.angle_beta   90.00
_cell.angle_gamma   90.00
#
_symmetry.space_group_name_H-M   'P 1'
#
loop_
_entity.id
_entity.type
_entity.pdbx_description
1 polymer ?
#
loop_
_entity_poly.entity_id
_entity_poly.type
_entity_poly.pdbx_seq_one_letter_code
_entity_poly.pdbx_strand_id
1 'polypeptide(L)'
;ALAAVWAAREGTRRGPIATLVVVVTGTAVAALAYRRWMAPKSKAPAEHDPWLVAVTSYPMSGRGCHRGRQFSEAELVSRSTTAVEGQFETEEEAVAQAKRVRQCTAEFEDWADEHFGTGPPPWDSVEGENFDNDSEVLIRVVRQSVLDAEKKADEALLQKAARTAAQKQQKKKKQKESALQRSGKVHYSFPGPPRGVDANAELEVLVDADLLAYAVPRGEKFDKQKHARAEPAQLAGCRSLMIRATNGAVAEEGFVEQTRSLLEACTSLEELHWHDAAHISRILCGTDAEGENPKQSRLTRSLRVLSLPYCSRNFGPEELADLAIFSGLEALDLRSSLDMELGIGHPATMRDPYDSDEGGDCEPLPYSEALVAVAKANRKLKEVDLDGILDFDAFSYCLDQHAVCTVEAGGARVKLGRKTAW
;
A
#
# COMPACT_ATOMS: atom_id res chain seq x y z
N ALA A 1 -3.85 10.38 30.65
CA ALA A 1 -4.34 8.98 30.75
C ALA A 1 -4.41 8.47 32.19
N LEU A 2 -3.31 8.52 32.98
CA LEU A 2 -3.31 8.05 34.38
C LEU A 2 -4.13 8.92 35.35
N ALA A 3 -4.26 10.23 35.12
CA ALA A 3 -5.13 11.10 35.91
C ALA A 3 -6.63 10.71 35.81
N ALA A 4 -7.06 10.14 34.68
CA ALA A 4 -8.45 9.73 34.45
C ALA A 4 -8.79 8.39 35.15
N VAL A 5 -7.80 7.51 35.38
CA VAL A 5 -7.99 6.26 36.12
C VAL A 5 -8.08 6.51 37.62
N TRP A 6 -7.45 7.59 38.11
CA TRP A 6 -7.50 7.96 39.52
C TRP A 6 -8.83 8.63 39.90
N ALA A 7 -9.33 9.54 39.06
CA ALA A 7 -10.61 10.22 39.28
C ALA A 7 -11.83 9.27 39.23
N ALA A 8 -11.75 8.14 38.51
CA ALA A 8 -12.83 7.15 38.43
C ALA A 8 -12.96 6.26 39.69
N ARG A 9 -11.97 6.28 40.60
CA ARG A 9 -11.95 5.44 41.80
C ARG A 9 -12.56 6.13 43.03
N GLU A 10 -12.70 7.45 43.01
CA GLU A 10 -13.28 8.24 44.10
C GLU A 10 -14.43 9.12 43.58
N GLY A 11 -15.68 8.67 43.76
CA GLY A 11 -16.84 9.58 43.73
C GLY A 11 -17.90 9.28 42.68
N THR A 12 -18.92 8.52 43.08
CA THR A 12 -20.24 8.50 42.43
C THR A 12 -20.95 9.86 42.56
N ARG A 13 -21.43 10.45 41.45
CA ARG A 13 -22.81 10.96 41.25
C ARG A 13 -22.97 11.82 39.96
N ARG A 14 -23.86 11.35 39.07
CA ARG A 14 -24.77 12.05 38.12
C ARG A 14 -24.24 13.12 37.10
N GLY A 15 -24.04 12.66 35.85
CA GLY A 15 -24.37 13.31 34.55
C GLY A 15 -23.44 14.41 33.97
N PRO A 16 -23.60 14.83 32.69
CA PRO A 16 -23.88 14.09 31.45
C PRO A 16 -22.59 13.84 30.61
N ILE A 17 -22.73 13.00 29.58
CA ILE A 17 -21.68 12.44 28.74
C ILE A 17 -20.92 13.54 27.97
N ALA A 18 -19.63 13.72 28.29
CA ALA A 18 -18.67 14.41 27.44
C ALA A 18 -17.99 13.36 26.54
N THR A 19 -18.21 13.50 25.23
CA THR A 19 -17.55 12.69 24.20
C THR A 19 -16.06 13.00 24.18
N LEU A 20 -15.23 12.06 24.66
CA LEU A 20 -13.78 12.15 24.62
C LEU A 20 -13.26 11.47 23.34
N VAL A 21 -12.75 12.26 22.40
CA VAL A 21 -11.99 11.75 21.25
C VAL A 21 -10.59 11.39 21.75
N VAL A 22 -10.30 10.10 21.85
CA VAL A 22 -8.95 9.59 22.16
C VAL A 22 -8.24 9.33 20.84
N VAL A 23 -7.26 10.16 20.49
CA VAL A 23 -6.32 9.88 19.40
C VAL A 23 -5.34 8.82 19.89
N VAL A 24 -5.52 7.58 19.43
CA VAL A 24 -4.68 6.42 19.76
C VAL A 24 -3.53 6.34 18.74
N THR A 25 -2.52 7.18 18.91
CA THR A 25 -1.23 7.07 18.22
C THR A 25 -0.14 7.20 19.27
N GLY A 26 0.41 6.07 19.75
CA GLY A 26 1.53 6.12 20.71
C GLY A 26 1.65 4.98 21.73
N THR A 27 0.88 3.90 21.61
CA THR A 27 0.88 2.83 22.65
C THR A 27 2.20 2.06 22.74
N ALA A 28 2.97 1.91 21.66
CA ALA A 28 4.24 1.18 21.68
C ALA A 28 5.41 2.03 22.21
N VAL A 29 5.53 3.29 21.77
CA VAL A 29 6.57 4.22 22.26
C VAL A 29 6.35 4.54 23.73
N ALA A 30 5.09 4.81 24.12
CA ALA A 30 4.74 4.99 25.53
C ALA A 30 4.97 3.72 26.36
N ALA A 31 4.78 2.51 25.81
CA ALA A 31 5.06 1.26 26.52
C ALA A 31 6.56 1.00 26.71
N LEU A 32 7.40 1.36 25.73
CA LEU A 32 8.86 1.26 25.85
C LEU A 32 9.40 2.27 26.87
N ALA A 33 8.95 3.53 26.79
CA ALA A 33 9.27 4.57 27.76
C ALA A 33 8.79 4.20 29.17
N TYR A 34 7.56 3.67 29.30
CA TYR A 34 6.99 3.27 30.58
C TYR A 34 7.66 2.03 31.18
N ARG A 35 8.04 1.02 30.38
CA ARG A 35 8.80 -0.16 30.86
C ARG A 35 10.20 0.24 31.34
N ARG A 36 10.87 1.15 30.62
CA ARG A 36 12.16 1.72 31.00
C ARG A 36 12.06 2.61 32.25
N TRP A 37 10.90 3.20 32.52
CA TRP A 37 10.62 3.99 33.73
C TRP A 37 10.24 3.14 34.95
N MET A 38 9.60 1.98 34.72
CA MET A 38 9.07 1.07 35.76
C MET A 38 9.94 -0.18 35.99
N ALA A 39 11.23 -0.13 35.65
CA ALA A 39 12.15 -1.24 35.90
C ALA A 39 12.06 -1.71 37.37
N PRO A 40 12.01 -3.04 37.62
CA PRO A 40 11.81 -3.56 38.96
C PRO A 40 12.92 -3.09 39.91
N LYS A 41 12.55 -2.62 41.10
CA LYS A 41 13.49 -2.29 42.18
C LYS A 41 14.44 -3.48 42.37
N SER A 42 15.70 -3.33 41.96
CA SER A 42 16.70 -4.39 42.08
C SER A 42 16.96 -4.70 43.55
N LYS A 43 17.39 -5.94 43.82
CA LYS A 43 17.94 -6.30 45.13
C LYS A 43 19.16 -5.40 45.42
N ALA A 44 19.40 -5.14 46.70
CA ALA A 44 20.42 -4.23 47.22
C ALA A 44 21.67 -4.14 46.31
N PRO A 45 22.10 -2.91 45.95
CA PRO A 45 23.16 -2.71 44.97
C PRO A 45 24.39 -3.52 45.35
N ALA A 46 25.00 -4.18 44.37
CA ALA A 46 26.32 -4.77 44.55
C ALA A 46 27.27 -3.67 45.04
N GLU A 47 28.26 -4.04 45.85
CA GLU A 47 29.16 -3.12 46.56
C GLU A 47 29.88 -2.10 45.63
N HIS A 48 29.84 -2.32 44.31
CA HIS A 48 30.30 -1.40 43.27
C HIS A 48 29.37 -1.41 42.03
N ASP A 49 28.21 -0.75 42.09
CA ASP A 49 27.29 -0.56 40.95
C ASP A 49 27.34 0.89 40.45
N PRO A 50 28.19 1.24 39.45
CA PRO A 50 28.39 2.63 39.04
C PRO A 50 27.15 3.24 38.37
N TRP A 51 27.05 4.57 38.41
CA TRP A 51 26.09 5.34 37.63
C TRP A 51 26.58 5.52 36.20
N LEU A 52 25.68 5.38 35.24
CA LEU A 52 25.95 5.49 33.82
C LEU A 52 25.11 6.59 33.21
N VAL A 53 25.66 7.27 32.21
CA VAL A 53 24.89 8.08 31.27
C VAL A 53 24.61 7.25 30.03
N ALA A 54 23.38 6.78 29.88
CA ALA A 54 22.96 5.98 28.74
C ALA A 54 22.24 6.87 27.73
N VAL A 55 22.74 6.91 26.50
CA VAL A 55 22.15 7.65 25.37
C VAL A 55 21.58 6.64 24.40
N THR A 56 20.27 6.66 24.20
CA THR A 56 19.60 5.73 23.29
C THR A 56 19.02 6.48 22.11
N SER A 57 19.53 6.21 20.91
CA SER A 57 18.92 6.65 19.65
C SER A 57 17.93 5.58 19.19
N TYR A 58 16.73 5.99 18.77
CA TYR A 58 15.67 5.09 18.33
C TYR A 58 14.81 5.71 17.21
N PRO A 59 14.25 4.90 16.30
CA PRO A 59 13.40 5.42 15.22
C PRO A 59 12.05 5.90 15.76
N MET A 60 11.56 7.03 15.24
CA MET A 60 10.25 7.55 15.62
C MET A 60 9.12 6.85 14.85
N SER A 61 8.08 6.39 15.54
CA SER A 61 6.95 5.74 14.88
C SER A 61 5.97 6.79 14.37
N GLY A 62 5.73 6.83 13.05
CA GLY A 62 4.68 7.66 12.46
C GLY A 62 5.05 9.11 12.15
N ARG A 63 6.34 9.48 12.20
CA ARG A 63 6.89 10.81 11.83
C ARG A 63 8.14 10.66 10.95
N GLY A 64 8.65 11.76 10.38
CA GLY A 64 9.81 11.77 9.49
C GLY A 64 9.73 10.74 8.36
N CYS A 65 10.85 10.09 8.03
CA CYS A 65 10.92 8.97 7.07
C CYS A 65 10.15 7.70 7.50
N HIS A 66 9.48 7.70 8.66
CA HIS A 66 8.71 6.60 9.21
C HIS A 66 7.21 6.92 9.34
N ARG A 67 6.73 7.96 8.64
CA ARG A 67 5.30 8.29 8.55
C ARG A 67 4.49 7.09 8.08
N GLY A 68 3.34 6.85 8.73
CA GLY A 68 2.47 5.70 8.44
C GLY A 68 2.97 4.34 8.99
N ARG A 69 4.23 4.26 9.47
CA ARG A 69 4.77 3.01 10.01
C ARG A 69 4.54 2.90 11.52
N GLN A 70 4.03 1.75 11.93
CA GLN A 70 3.99 1.33 13.33
C GLN A 70 5.04 0.25 13.59
N PHE A 71 5.93 0.51 14.54
CA PHE A 71 6.92 -0.49 14.95
C PHE A 71 6.37 -1.35 16.10
N SER A 72 6.59 -2.65 16.01
CA SER A 72 6.44 -3.53 17.18
C SER A 72 7.54 -3.25 18.21
N GLU A 73 7.29 -3.64 19.47
CA GLU A 73 8.27 -3.47 20.56
C GLU A 73 9.63 -4.10 20.22
N ALA A 74 9.64 -5.31 19.64
CA ALA A 74 10.86 -5.99 19.25
C ALA A 74 11.59 -5.27 18.08
N GLU A 75 10.85 -4.66 17.15
CA GLU A 75 11.45 -3.89 16.07
C GLU A 75 12.09 -2.60 16.57
N LEU A 76 11.42 -1.88 17.47
CA LEU A 76 11.99 -0.69 18.11
C LEU A 76 13.29 -1.06 18.83
N VAL A 77 13.29 -2.11 19.66
CA VAL A 77 14.49 -2.59 20.36
C VAL A 77 15.59 -2.96 19.36
N SER A 78 15.27 -3.68 18.27
CA SER A 78 16.27 -4.08 17.27
C SER A 78 16.89 -2.93 16.48
N ARG A 79 16.18 -1.80 16.39
CA ARG A 79 16.58 -0.60 15.64
C ARG A 79 17.13 0.50 16.54
N SER A 80 17.06 0.32 17.85
CA SER A 80 17.59 1.28 18.82
C SER A 80 19.06 0.96 19.10
N THR A 81 19.86 2.01 19.28
CA THR A 81 21.26 1.89 19.69
C THR A 81 21.46 2.62 21.00
N THR A 82 22.01 1.94 22.01
CA THR A 82 22.35 2.55 23.30
C THR A 82 23.87 2.65 23.47
N ALA A 83 24.37 3.89 23.57
CA ALA A 83 25.74 4.21 23.95
C ALA A 83 25.83 4.57 25.44
N VAL A 84 27.00 4.37 26.04
CA VAL A 84 27.28 4.75 27.44
C VAL A 84 28.37 5.82 27.43
N GLU A 85 28.02 7.04 27.85
CA GLU A 85 28.86 8.24 27.79
C GLU A 85 29.73 8.45 29.05
N GLY A 86 29.88 7.41 29.87
CA GLY A 86 30.73 7.41 31.05
C GLY A 86 30.20 6.54 32.19
N GLN A 87 31.09 6.28 33.16
CA GLN A 87 30.78 5.62 34.42
C GLN A 87 31.20 6.54 35.57
N PHE A 88 30.32 6.70 36.56
CA PHE A 88 30.46 7.67 37.64
C PHE A 88 30.20 7.01 38.98
N GLU A 89 30.89 7.46 40.03
CA GLU A 89 30.70 6.95 41.38
C GLU A 89 29.41 7.54 42.00
N THR A 90 29.13 8.80 41.67
CA THR A 90 27.99 9.56 42.21
C THR A 90 26.94 9.85 41.14
N GLU A 91 25.69 10.02 41.58
CA GLU A 91 24.58 10.33 40.67
C GLU A 91 24.72 11.76 40.12
N GLU A 92 25.21 12.66 40.96
CA GLU A 92 25.41 14.07 40.67
C GLU A 92 26.42 14.28 39.53
N GLU A 93 27.53 13.52 39.53
CA GLU A 93 28.51 13.52 38.44
C GLU A 93 27.91 13.00 37.14
N ALA A 94 27.12 11.92 37.20
CA ALA A 94 26.44 11.36 36.04
C ALA A 94 25.40 12.34 35.48
N VAL A 95 24.62 13.03 36.32
CA VAL A 95 23.66 14.06 35.90
C VAL A 95 24.36 15.26 35.28
N ALA A 96 25.49 15.70 35.84
CA ALA A 96 26.30 16.77 35.25
C ALA A 96 26.83 16.36 33.87
N GLN A 97 27.29 15.12 33.69
CA GLN A 97 27.69 14.60 32.38
C GLN A 97 26.50 14.51 31.42
N ALA A 98 25.36 13.96 31.85
CA ALA A 98 24.17 13.86 31.03
C ALA A 98 23.76 15.24 30.49
N LYS A 99 23.83 16.28 31.34
CA LYS A 99 23.53 17.66 30.92
C LYS A 99 24.48 18.15 29.83
N ARG A 100 25.79 17.85 29.94
CA ARG A 100 26.77 18.15 28.88
C ARG A 100 26.43 17.43 27.58
N VAL A 101 26.08 16.14 27.66
CA VAL A 101 25.66 15.36 26.48
C VAL A 101 24.43 15.99 25.83
N ARG A 102 23.40 16.37 26.61
CA ARG A 102 22.20 17.05 26.10
C ARG A 102 22.56 18.32 25.32
N GLN A 103 23.44 19.15 25.89
CA GLN A 103 23.88 20.41 25.26
C GLN A 103 24.70 20.22 23.99
N CYS A 104 25.23 19.02 23.74
CA CYS A 104 26.03 18.70 22.55
C CYS A 104 25.27 17.80 21.54
N THR A 105 23.98 17.55 21.77
CA THR A 105 23.14 16.67 20.94
C THR A 105 22.19 17.52 20.11
N ALA A 106 22.24 17.41 18.79
CA ALA A 106 21.47 18.26 17.86
C ALA A 106 19.95 18.14 18.07
N GLU A 107 19.47 16.96 18.47
CA GLU A 107 18.06 16.68 18.74
C GLU A 107 17.48 17.49 19.92
N PHE A 108 18.35 18.10 20.74
CA PHE A 108 17.99 18.96 21.87
C PHE A 108 18.36 20.44 21.65
N GLU A 109 18.89 20.81 20.49
CA GLU A 109 19.37 22.17 20.20
C GLU A 109 18.22 23.19 20.24
N ASP A 110 18.49 24.39 20.76
CA ASP A 110 17.58 25.55 20.80
C ASP A 110 16.29 25.47 21.65
N TRP A 111 15.86 24.30 22.14
CA TRP A 111 14.62 24.17 22.92
C TRP A 111 14.78 23.51 24.30
N ALA A 112 15.72 22.59 24.45
CA ALA A 112 15.76 21.69 25.61
C ALA A 112 16.07 22.38 26.94
N ASP A 113 16.86 23.46 26.91
CA ASP A 113 17.19 24.24 28.11
C ASP A 113 15.98 25.03 28.62
N GLU A 114 15.09 25.50 27.75
CA GLU A 114 13.83 26.15 28.14
C GLU A 114 12.83 25.11 28.66
N HIS A 115 12.67 23.99 27.95
CA HIS A 115 11.67 22.96 28.28
C HIS A 115 12.01 22.17 29.56
N PHE A 116 13.23 21.64 29.67
CA PHE A 116 13.63 20.83 30.81
C PHE A 116 14.26 21.64 31.95
N GLY A 117 14.78 22.85 31.66
CA GLY A 117 15.43 23.70 32.65
C GLY A 117 16.54 22.98 33.42
N THR A 118 16.41 22.97 34.75
CA THR A 118 17.30 22.28 35.70
C THR A 118 16.80 20.88 36.11
N GLY A 119 15.70 20.40 35.52
CA GLY A 119 15.14 19.09 35.85
C GLY A 119 16.13 17.95 35.53
N PRO A 120 16.23 16.92 36.39
CA PRO A 120 17.11 15.78 36.15
C PRO A 120 16.62 14.94 34.95
N PRO A 121 17.48 14.12 34.32
CA PRO A 121 17.06 13.15 33.32
C PRO A 121 16.07 12.12 33.93
N PRO A 122 15.27 11.42 33.11
CA PRO A 122 15.40 11.24 31.66
C PRO A 122 14.98 12.46 30.84
N TRP A 123 15.69 12.71 29.74
CA TRP A 123 15.28 13.68 28.72
C TRP A 123 15.13 12.95 27.38
N ASP A 124 14.01 13.20 26.72
CA ASP A 124 13.64 12.54 25.46
C ASP A 124 13.38 13.61 24.41
N SER A 125 14.08 13.55 23.27
CA SER A 125 13.99 14.60 22.25
C SER A 125 12.62 14.65 21.58
N VAL A 126 11.82 13.59 21.70
CA VAL A 126 10.45 13.53 21.20
C VAL A 126 9.55 14.63 21.79
N GLU A 127 9.88 15.14 22.98
CA GLU A 127 9.16 16.22 23.64
C GLU A 127 9.36 17.59 22.96
N GLY A 128 10.40 17.74 22.13
CA GLY A 128 10.66 18.95 21.35
C GLY A 128 9.75 19.10 20.12
N GLU A 129 8.93 18.08 19.82
CA GLU A 129 8.00 18.06 18.69
C GLU A 129 8.65 18.38 17.32
N ASN A 130 9.94 18.07 17.13
CA ASN A 130 10.58 18.18 15.83
C ASN A 130 10.10 17.02 14.91
N PHE A 131 9.26 17.33 13.93
CA PHE A 131 8.62 16.33 13.06
C PHE A 131 9.51 15.84 11.91
N ASP A 132 10.63 16.52 11.66
CA ASP A 132 11.56 16.24 10.57
C ASP A 132 12.67 15.26 11.00
N ASN A 133 12.76 14.93 12.29
CA ASN A 133 13.77 13.99 12.79
C ASN A 133 13.45 12.55 12.37
N ASP A 134 14.44 11.88 11.76
CA ASP A 134 14.38 10.45 11.43
C ASP A 134 14.56 9.55 12.66
N SER A 135 15.26 10.05 13.69
CA SER A 135 15.49 9.36 14.96
C SER A 135 15.38 10.30 16.14
N GLU A 136 14.98 9.77 17.28
CA GLU A 136 14.92 10.46 18.56
C GLU A 136 16.01 9.95 19.51
N VAL A 137 16.40 10.79 20.46
CA VAL A 137 17.44 10.53 21.45
C VAL A 137 16.85 10.60 22.86
N LEU A 138 17.06 9.53 23.63
CA LEU A 138 16.72 9.43 25.04
C LEU A 138 18.00 9.38 25.88
N ILE A 139 18.22 10.40 26.71
CA ILE A 139 19.35 10.50 27.65
C ILE A 139 18.87 10.12 29.05
N ARG A 140 19.52 9.14 29.68
CA ARG A 140 19.16 8.66 31.03
C ARG A 140 20.39 8.51 31.92
N VAL A 141 20.21 8.77 33.22
CA VAL A 141 21.16 8.37 34.26
C VAL A 141 20.62 7.12 34.94
N VAL A 142 21.36 6.02 34.86
CA VAL A 142 20.93 4.71 35.36
C VAL A 142 22.10 3.98 36.02
N ARG A 143 21.82 3.11 36.98
CA ARG A 143 22.83 2.18 37.51
C ARG A 143 23.18 1.13 36.46
N GLN A 144 24.42 0.67 36.45
CA GLN A 144 24.89 -0.40 35.55
C GLN A 144 24.02 -1.66 35.66
N SER A 145 23.66 -2.06 36.88
CA SER A 145 22.80 -3.24 37.10
C SER A 145 21.41 -3.12 36.46
N VAL A 146 20.85 -1.91 36.39
CA VAL A 146 19.56 -1.65 35.75
C VAL A 146 19.69 -1.75 34.24
N LEU A 147 20.72 -1.13 33.66
CA LEU A 147 20.97 -1.18 32.21
C LEU A 147 21.24 -2.62 31.74
N ASP A 148 21.98 -3.42 32.52
CA ASP A 148 22.23 -4.83 32.21
C ASP A 148 20.96 -5.68 32.29
N ALA A 149 20.07 -5.39 33.25
CA ALA A 149 18.77 -6.04 33.34
C ALA A 149 17.86 -5.69 32.15
N GLU A 150 17.87 -4.43 31.69
CA GLU A 150 17.18 -4.00 30.47
C GLU A 150 17.70 -4.74 29.23
N LYS A 151 19.02 -4.76 29.02
CA LYS A 151 19.65 -5.47 27.90
C LYS A 151 19.28 -6.95 27.86
N LYS A 152 19.24 -7.61 29.03
CA LYS A 152 18.82 -9.00 29.15
C LYS A 152 17.34 -9.21 28.82
N ALA A 153 16.48 -8.27 29.22
CA ALA A 153 15.05 -8.31 28.88
C ALA A 153 14.83 -8.10 27.37
N ASP A 154 15.56 -7.15 26.78
CA ASP A 154 15.56 -6.86 25.34
C ASP A 154 16.03 -8.07 24.53
N GLU A 155 17.11 -8.74 24.95
CA GLU A 155 17.58 -9.98 24.31
C GLU A 155 16.51 -11.08 24.35
N ALA A 156 15.85 -11.28 25.50
CA ALA A 156 14.78 -12.26 25.63
C ALA A 156 13.58 -11.92 24.73
N LEU A 157 13.24 -10.63 24.58
CA LEU A 157 12.18 -10.16 23.68
C LEU A 157 12.53 -10.46 22.21
N LEU A 158 13.76 -10.13 21.79
CA LEU A 158 14.24 -10.41 20.43
C LEU A 158 14.28 -11.91 20.14
N GLN A 159 14.75 -12.74 21.08
CA GLN A 159 14.72 -14.20 20.94
C GLN A 159 13.29 -14.74 20.80
N LYS A 160 12.33 -14.20 21.57
CA LYS A 160 10.91 -14.57 21.46
C LYS A 160 10.31 -14.16 20.11
N ALA A 161 10.63 -12.95 19.63
CA ALA A 161 10.19 -12.46 18.33
C ALA A 161 10.75 -13.35 17.20
N ALA A 162 12.04 -13.68 17.25
CA ALA A 162 12.71 -14.57 16.29
C ALA A 162 12.08 -15.98 16.26
N ARG A 163 11.82 -16.58 17.44
CA ARG A 163 11.12 -17.87 17.53
C ARG A 163 9.72 -17.82 16.92
N THR A 164 8.97 -16.74 17.19
CA THR A 164 7.63 -16.54 16.64
C THR A 164 7.66 -16.38 15.12
N ALA A 165 8.63 -15.61 14.60
CA ALA A 165 8.84 -15.44 13.16
C ALA A 165 9.20 -16.77 12.48
N ALA A 166 10.11 -17.56 13.06
CA ALA A 166 10.48 -18.88 12.58
C ALA A 166 9.28 -19.85 12.57
N GLN A 167 8.46 -19.87 13.64
CA GLN A 167 7.24 -20.66 13.69
C GLN A 167 6.23 -20.24 12.62
N LYS A 168 6.02 -18.93 12.41
CA LYS A 168 5.17 -18.41 11.34
C LYS A 168 5.68 -18.83 9.96
N GLN A 169 6.99 -18.73 9.71
CA GLN A 169 7.61 -19.18 8.47
C GLN A 169 7.44 -20.70 8.26
N GLN A 170 7.67 -21.51 9.29
CA GLN A 170 7.47 -22.96 9.21
C GLN A 170 6.01 -23.32 8.96
N LYS A 171 5.06 -22.62 9.59
CA LYS A 171 3.63 -22.79 9.33
C LYS A 171 3.28 -22.40 7.89
N LYS A 172 3.79 -21.26 7.39
CA LYS A 172 3.63 -20.85 5.98
C LYS A 172 4.22 -21.91 5.04
N LYS A 173 5.40 -22.46 5.33
CA LYS A 173 6.04 -23.53 4.55
C LYS A 173 5.18 -24.80 4.52
N LYS A 174 4.72 -25.29 5.68
CA LYS A 174 3.81 -26.44 5.77
C LYS A 174 2.49 -26.22 5.04
N GLN A 175 1.93 -25.01 5.15
CA GLN A 175 0.72 -24.64 4.40
C GLN A 175 0.97 -24.69 2.90
N LYS A 176 2.08 -24.09 2.42
CA LYS A 176 2.51 -24.17 1.02
C LYS A 176 2.68 -25.62 0.56
N GLU A 177 3.40 -26.46 1.32
CA GLU A 177 3.60 -27.88 1.02
C GLU A 177 2.28 -28.67 0.99
N SER A 178 1.36 -28.41 1.93
CA SER A 178 0.05 -29.06 1.93
C SER A 178 -0.86 -28.60 0.78
N ALA A 179 -0.70 -27.35 0.33
CA ALA A 179 -1.40 -26.82 -0.84
C ALA A 179 -0.82 -27.44 -2.12
N LEU A 180 0.50 -27.54 -2.22
CA LEU A 180 1.24 -28.22 -3.28
C LEU A 180 0.82 -29.69 -3.44
N GLN A 181 0.73 -30.43 -2.32
CA GLN A 181 0.31 -31.83 -2.33
C GLN A 181 -1.15 -32.00 -2.78
N ARG A 182 -2.03 -31.05 -2.43
CA ARG A 182 -3.43 -31.06 -2.88
C ARG A 182 -3.60 -30.65 -4.34
N SER A 183 -2.78 -29.72 -4.84
CA SER A 183 -2.91 -29.19 -6.21
C SER A 183 -2.09 -29.95 -7.26
N GLY A 184 -1.08 -30.73 -6.84
CA GLY A 184 -0.20 -31.49 -7.73
C GLY A 184 0.75 -30.65 -8.59
N LYS A 185 0.80 -29.32 -8.42
CA LYS A 185 1.67 -28.40 -9.17
C LYS A 185 2.22 -27.27 -8.30
N VAL A 186 3.49 -26.94 -8.54
CA VAL A 186 4.18 -25.79 -7.94
C VAL A 186 3.63 -24.49 -8.53
N HIS A 187 2.84 -23.77 -7.74
CA HIS A 187 2.51 -22.37 -8.03
C HIS A 187 3.72 -21.52 -7.64
N TYR A 188 4.58 -21.21 -8.61
CA TYR A 188 5.45 -20.04 -8.52
C TYR A 188 4.54 -18.82 -8.53
N SER A 189 4.45 -18.11 -7.40
CA SER A 189 3.74 -16.83 -7.32
C SER A 189 4.60 -15.74 -7.95
N PHE A 190 4.63 -15.69 -9.28
CA PHE A 190 4.18 -14.48 -9.95
C PHE A 190 2.64 -14.60 -9.91
N PRO A 191 1.85 -13.58 -9.56
CA PRO A 191 0.41 -13.67 -9.70
C PRO A 191 0.07 -13.56 -11.18
N GLY A 192 0.49 -14.54 -11.98
CA GLY A 192 -0.27 -14.89 -13.16
C GLY A 192 -1.68 -15.17 -12.67
N PRO A 193 -2.72 -14.63 -13.34
CA PRO A 193 -4.08 -14.66 -12.84
C PRO A 193 -4.41 -16.05 -12.33
N PRO A 194 -4.99 -16.19 -11.12
CA PRO A 194 -5.48 -17.48 -10.67
C PRO A 194 -6.35 -18.06 -11.79
N ARG A 195 -5.82 -19.09 -12.46
CA ARG A 195 -6.52 -19.78 -13.55
C ARG A 195 -7.88 -20.22 -13.00
N GLY A 196 -8.94 -19.59 -13.48
CA GLY A 196 -10.31 -19.80 -12.99
C GLY A 196 -11.00 -18.58 -12.35
N VAL A 197 -10.38 -17.38 -12.35
CA VAL A 197 -11.04 -16.15 -11.85
C VAL A 197 -11.59 -15.26 -12.97
N ASP A 198 -11.16 -15.44 -14.22
CA ASP A 198 -11.76 -14.70 -15.33
C ASP A 198 -13.15 -15.24 -15.66
N ALA A 199 -14.10 -14.34 -15.91
CA ALA A 199 -15.45 -14.68 -16.34
C ALA A 199 -15.41 -15.57 -17.59
N ASN A 200 -16.39 -16.46 -17.72
CA ASN A 200 -16.51 -17.28 -18.93
C ASN A 200 -16.99 -16.38 -20.08
N ALA A 201 -16.12 -16.11 -21.04
CA ALA A 201 -16.53 -15.53 -22.32
C ALA A 201 -17.16 -16.62 -23.22
N GLU A 202 -18.13 -16.24 -24.04
CA GLU A 202 -18.74 -17.13 -25.03
C GLU A 202 -17.72 -17.52 -26.11
N LEU A 203 -16.85 -16.59 -26.47
CA LEU A 203 -15.78 -16.78 -27.43
C LEU A 203 -14.47 -16.21 -26.88
N GLU A 204 -13.40 -16.99 -26.94
CA GLU A 204 -12.04 -16.49 -26.73
C GLU A 204 -11.30 -16.48 -28.06
N VAL A 205 -10.72 -15.32 -28.39
CA VAL A 205 -9.92 -15.13 -29.60
C VAL A 205 -8.49 -14.76 -29.23
N LEU A 206 -7.55 -15.31 -30.00
CA LEU A 206 -6.16 -14.92 -29.96
C LEU A 206 -5.78 -14.21 -31.27
N VAL A 207 -5.23 -13.00 -31.15
CA VAL A 207 -4.64 -12.26 -32.28
C VAL A 207 -3.15 -12.62 -32.37
N ASP A 208 -2.80 -13.33 -33.44
CA ASP A 208 -1.43 -13.79 -33.72
C ASP A 208 -0.64 -12.72 -34.48
N ALA A 209 0.67 -12.91 -34.65
CA ALA A 209 1.56 -11.98 -35.35
C ALA A 209 1.22 -11.79 -36.85
N ASP A 210 0.36 -12.64 -37.42
CA ASP A 210 -0.19 -12.42 -38.76
C ASP A 210 -1.42 -11.49 -38.76
N LEU A 211 -1.75 -10.90 -37.61
CA LEU A 211 -2.91 -10.04 -37.37
C LEU A 211 -4.25 -10.77 -37.57
N LEU A 212 -4.28 -12.09 -37.54
CA LEU A 212 -5.52 -12.85 -37.68
C LEU A 212 -6.02 -13.30 -36.31
N ALA A 213 -7.34 -13.25 -36.15
CA ALA A 213 -8.01 -13.70 -34.94
C ALA A 213 -8.35 -15.19 -35.06
N TYR A 214 -7.85 -15.99 -34.14
CA TYR A 214 -8.10 -17.43 -34.06
C TYR A 214 -9.00 -17.73 -32.86
N ALA A 215 -10.01 -18.57 -33.05
CA ALA A 215 -10.85 -19.04 -31.96
C ALA A 215 -10.10 -20.10 -31.15
N VAL A 216 -9.79 -19.80 -29.89
CA VAL A 216 -8.98 -20.67 -29.03
C VAL A 216 -9.80 -21.06 -27.81
N PRO A 217 -10.23 -22.32 -27.66
CA PRO A 217 -10.99 -22.73 -26.49
C PRO A 217 -10.25 -22.47 -25.18
N ARG A 218 -11.00 -22.12 -24.14
CA ARG A 218 -10.44 -21.75 -22.84
C ARG A 218 -9.50 -22.82 -22.30
N GLY A 219 -8.31 -22.39 -21.89
CA GLY A 219 -7.29 -23.26 -21.26
C GLY A 219 -6.47 -24.09 -22.25
N GLU A 220 -6.77 -24.03 -23.55
CA GLU A 220 -5.93 -24.63 -24.57
C GLU A 220 -4.73 -23.74 -24.90
N LYS A 221 -3.63 -24.38 -25.29
CA LYS A 221 -2.47 -23.67 -25.85
C LYS A 221 -2.77 -23.40 -27.31
N PHE A 222 -2.56 -22.16 -27.74
CA PHE A 222 -2.69 -21.80 -29.14
C PHE A 222 -1.73 -22.61 -30.02
N ASP A 223 -2.28 -23.06 -31.13
CA ASP A 223 -1.60 -23.79 -32.20
C ASP A 223 -2.31 -23.42 -33.50
N LYS A 224 -1.60 -22.72 -34.38
CA LYS A 224 -2.12 -22.18 -35.64
C LYS A 224 -2.62 -23.25 -36.61
N GLN A 225 -2.11 -24.48 -36.52
CA GLN A 225 -2.56 -25.59 -37.37
C GLN A 225 -3.83 -26.24 -36.84
N LYS A 226 -4.07 -26.13 -35.52
CA LYS A 226 -5.21 -26.74 -34.84
C LYS A 226 -6.42 -25.81 -34.76
N HIS A 227 -6.20 -24.52 -34.54
CA HIS A 227 -7.28 -23.57 -34.26
C HIS A 227 -7.75 -22.88 -35.53
N ALA A 228 -9.07 -22.87 -35.73
CA ALA A 228 -9.68 -22.17 -36.85
C ALA A 228 -9.67 -20.66 -36.63
N ARG A 229 -9.69 -19.91 -37.72
CA ARG A 229 -9.93 -18.46 -37.68
C ARG A 229 -11.33 -18.19 -37.13
N ALA A 230 -11.49 -17.10 -36.40
CA ALA A 230 -12.80 -16.67 -35.93
C ALA A 230 -13.63 -16.23 -37.14
N GLU A 231 -14.73 -16.92 -37.39
CA GLU A 231 -15.61 -16.63 -38.52
C GLU A 231 -16.51 -15.41 -38.23
N PRO A 232 -16.82 -14.56 -39.22
CA PRO A 232 -17.68 -13.39 -39.02
C PRO A 232 -19.04 -13.73 -38.39
N ALA A 233 -19.62 -14.89 -38.71
CA ALA A 233 -20.89 -15.33 -38.14
C ALA A 233 -20.79 -15.65 -36.63
N GLN A 234 -19.64 -16.18 -36.17
CA GLN A 234 -19.39 -16.44 -34.76
C GLN A 234 -19.23 -15.12 -34.00
N LEU A 235 -18.52 -14.16 -34.60
CA LEU A 235 -18.29 -12.84 -34.01
C LEU A 235 -19.59 -12.04 -33.91
N ALA A 236 -20.41 -11.99 -34.96
CA ALA A 236 -21.64 -11.20 -34.99
C ALA A 236 -22.63 -11.58 -33.86
N GLY A 237 -22.75 -12.87 -33.55
CA GLY A 237 -23.61 -13.37 -32.47
C GLY A 237 -23.01 -13.34 -31.07
N CYS A 238 -21.71 -13.06 -30.95
CA CYS A 238 -20.98 -13.11 -29.69
C CYS A 238 -21.40 -11.97 -28.75
N ARG A 239 -21.87 -12.31 -27.55
CA ARG A 239 -22.22 -11.34 -26.51
C ARG A 239 -21.09 -11.10 -25.53
N SER A 240 -20.24 -12.09 -25.30
CA SER A 240 -19.11 -12.01 -24.37
C SER A 240 -17.83 -12.51 -25.04
N LEU A 241 -16.88 -11.61 -25.26
CA LEU A 241 -15.64 -11.87 -25.99
C LEU A 241 -14.44 -11.71 -25.07
N MET A 242 -13.52 -12.68 -25.12
CA MET A 242 -12.18 -12.54 -24.56
C MET A 242 -11.15 -12.36 -25.67
N ILE A 243 -10.34 -11.31 -25.61
CA ILE A 243 -9.21 -11.08 -26.52
C ILE A 243 -7.91 -11.35 -25.78
N ARG A 244 -7.02 -12.11 -26.44
CA ARG A 244 -5.60 -12.24 -26.08
C ARG A 244 -4.77 -11.85 -27.29
N ALA A 245 -3.75 -11.03 -27.10
CA ALA A 245 -2.79 -10.73 -28.15
C ALA A 245 -1.45 -11.40 -27.83
N THR A 246 -0.74 -11.84 -28.86
CA THR A 246 0.67 -12.24 -28.69
C THR A 246 1.55 -10.99 -28.68
N ASN A 247 2.69 -11.02 -27.98
CA ASN A 247 3.63 -9.89 -27.98
C ASN A 247 4.10 -9.51 -29.40
N GLY A 248 4.18 -10.49 -30.31
CA GLY A 248 4.46 -10.24 -31.72
C GLY A 248 3.37 -9.40 -32.37
N ALA A 249 2.10 -9.78 -32.21
CA ALA A 249 0.96 -9.06 -32.79
C ALA A 249 0.87 -7.60 -32.36
N VAL A 250 1.11 -7.29 -31.08
CA VAL A 250 1.00 -5.91 -30.55
C VAL A 250 2.03 -4.97 -31.19
N ALA A 251 3.19 -5.50 -31.60
CA ALA A 251 4.25 -4.72 -32.22
C ALA A 251 4.04 -4.49 -33.73
N GLU A 252 3.10 -5.19 -34.37
CA GLU A 252 2.89 -5.11 -35.81
C GLU A 252 2.09 -3.87 -36.21
N GLU A 253 2.51 -3.25 -37.32
CA GLU A 253 1.77 -2.16 -37.97
C GLU A 253 0.43 -2.72 -38.49
N GLY A 254 -0.68 -2.14 -38.04
CA GLY A 254 -2.04 -2.62 -38.38
C GLY A 254 -2.78 -3.35 -37.25
N PHE A 255 -2.13 -3.62 -36.11
CA PHE A 255 -2.78 -4.26 -34.96
C PHE A 255 -4.03 -3.50 -34.49
N VAL A 256 -3.96 -2.17 -34.45
CA VAL A 256 -5.05 -1.28 -34.01
C VAL A 256 -6.25 -1.41 -34.96
N GLU A 257 -6.03 -1.27 -36.26
CA GLU A 257 -7.05 -1.31 -37.31
C GLU A 257 -7.72 -2.68 -37.36
N GLN A 258 -6.93 -3.73 -37.23
CA GLN A 258 -7.43 -5.09 -37.30
C GLN A 258 -8.22 -5.50 -36.06
N THR A 259 -7.75 -5.11 -34.87
CA THR A 259 -8.48 -5.36 -33.63
C THR A 259 -9.77 -4.54 -33.56
N ARG A 260 -9.76 -3.30 -34.09
CA ARG A 260 -10.98 -2.50 -34.27
C ARG A 260 -11.96 -3.21 -35.21
N SER A 261 -11.49 -3.70 -36.36
CA SER A 261 -12.31 -4.44 -37.32
C SER A 261 -12.94 -5.71 -36.70
N LEU A 262 -12.17 -6.43 -35.88
CA LEU A 262 -12.66 -7.58 -35.10
C LEU A 262 -13.80 -7.20 -34.14
N LEU A 263 -13.64 -6.12 -33.38
CA LEU A 263 -14.65 -5.64 -32.45
C LEU A 263 -15.89 -5.08 -33.16
N GLU A 264 -15.71 -4.41 -34.30
CA GLU A 264 -16.81 -3.93 -35.15
C GLU A 264 -17.67 -5.08 -35.68
N ALA A 265 -17.04 -6.21 -36.05
CA ALA A 265 -17.73 -7.42 -36.46
C ALA A 265 -18.59 -8.05 -35.35
N CYS A 266 -18.30 -7.77 -34.06
CA CYS A 266 -19.05 -8.29 -32.93
C CYS A 266 -20.31 -7.46 -32.65
N THR A 267 -21.34 -7.59 -33.51
CA THR A 267 -22.54 -6.74 -33.53
C THR A 267 -23.42 -6.85 -32.27
N SER A 268 -23.30 -7.94 -31.51
CA SER A 268 -24.08 -8.21 -30.30
C SER A 268 -23.28 -8.09 -28.99
N LEU A 269 -22.06 -7.55 -29.05
CA LEU A 269 -21.13 -7.54 -27.91
C LEU A 269 -21.64 -6.67 -26.73
N GLU A 270 -21.75 -7.30 -25.57
CA GLU A 270 -22.12 -6.69 -24.28
C GLU A 270 -20.97 -6.78 -23.26
N GLU A 271 -20.09 -7.77 -23.37
CA GLU A 271 -18.98 -7.98 -22.44
C GLU A 271 -17.66 -8.16 -23.19
N LEU A 272 -16.66 -7.37 -22.81
CA LEU A 272 -15.31 -7.45 -23.37
C LEU A 272 -14.29 -7.71 -22.26
N HIS A 273 -13.54 -8.80 -22.40
CA HIS A 273 -12.44 -9.17 -21.53
C HIS A 273 -11.14 -9.12 -22.32
N TRP A 274 -10.20 -8.25 -21.95
CA TRP A 274 -8.97 -8.07 -22.68
C TRP A 274 -7.80 -7.92 -21.72
N HIS A 275 -7.00 -8.98 -21.66
CA HIS A 275 -5.85 -9.05 -20.78
C HIS A 275 -4.64 -8.39 -21.42
N ASP A 276 -3.90 -7.60 -20.64
CA ASP A 276 -2.70 -6.88 -21.12
C ASP A 276 -3.01 -6.09 -22.40
N ALA A 277 -4.17 -5.42 -22.39
CA ALA A 277 -4.67 -4.70 -23.53
C ALA A 277 -3.76 -3.51 -23.85
N ALA A 278 -3.31 -3.43 -25.10
CA ALA A 278 -2.51 -2.34 -25.62
C ALA A 278 -3.37 -1.42 -26.49
N HIS A 279 -3.03 -0.14 -26.53
CA HIS A 279 -3.68 0.86 -27.38
C HIS A 279 -5.21 0.97 -27.16
N ILE A 280 -5.66 0.82 -25.91
CA ILE A 280 -7.08 0.76 -25.52
C ILE A 280 -7.85 1.98 -26.04
N SER A 281 -7.36 3.19 -25.78
CA SER A 281 -7.98 4.43 -26.26
C SER A 281 -8.10 4.47 -27.78
N ARG A 282 -7.02 4.15 -28.50
CA ARG A 282 -7.02 4.11 -29.97
C ARG A 282 -8.05 3.12 -30.49
N ILE A 283 -8.15 1.93 -29.89
CA ILE A 283 -8.99 0.84 -30.39
C ILE A 283 -10.46 1.03 -30.01
N LEU A 284 -10.76 1.35 -28.75
CA LEU A 284 -12.12 1.44 -28.22
C LEU A 284 -12.74 2.83 -28.34
N CYS A 285 -11.96 3.88 -28.14
CA CYS A 285 -12.43 5.27 -28.04
C CYS A 285 -12.15 6.09 -29.30
N GLY A 286 -11.25 5.61 -30.17
CA GLY A 286 -10.87 6.27 -31.41
C GLY A 286 -9.97 7.48 -31.23
N THR A 287 -9.41 7.68 -30.03
CA THR A 287 -8.42 8.72 -29.72
C THR A 287 -7.13 8.39 -30.48
N ASP A 288 -6.67 9.24 -31.40
CA ASP A 288 -5.38 9.08 -32.06
C ASP A 288 -4.27 9.85 -31.31
N ALA A 289 -3.01 9.63 -31.70
CA ALA A 289 -1.86 10.31 -31.09
C ALA A 289 -1.85 11.84 -31.36
N GLU A 290 -2.74 12.33 -32.23
CA GLU A 290 -2.88 13.74 -32.57
C GLU A 290 -3.95 14.45 -31.72
N GLY A 291 -4.56 13.75 -30.75
CA GLY A 291 -5.46 14.35 -29.77
C GLY A 291 -6.88 14.60 -30.27
N GLU A 292 -7.36 13.84 -31.26
CA GLU A 292 -8.78 13.88 -31.59
C GLU A 292 -9.65 13.43 -30.40
N ASN A 293 -10.70 14.19 -30.11
CA ASN A 293 -11.64 13.87 -29.03
C ASN A 293 -12.24 12.46 -29.21
N PRO A 294 -12.36 11.67 -28.13
CA PRO A 294 -13.00 10.36 -28.15
C PRO A 294 -14.36 10.40 -28.88
N LYS A 295 -14.59 9.51 -29.84
CA LYS A 295 -15.82 9.47 -30.65
C LYS A 295 -16.73 8.34 -30.20
N GLN A 296 -18.02 8.66 -29.97
CA GLN A 296 -18.99 7.64 -29.59
C GLN A 296 -19.13 6.61 -30.70
N SER A 297 -18.99 5.33 -30.35
CA SER A 297 -19.15 4.20 -31.25
C SER A 297 -20.33 3.34 -30.80
N ARG A 298 -20.66 2.30 -31.58
CA ARG A 298 -21.64 1.29 -31.15
C ARG A 298 -21.19 0.63 -29.85
N LEU A 299 -19.90 0.27 -29.76
CA LEU A 299 -19.32 -0.43 -28.61
C LEU A 299 -19.41 0.40 -27.33
N THR A 300 -19.12 1.70 -27.40
CA THR A 300 -19.20 2.58 -26.21
C THR A 300 -20.62 2.79 -25.69
N ARG A 301 -21.64 2.44 -26.50
CA ARG A 301 -23.06 2.46 -26.12
C ARG A 301 -23.60 1.08 -25.71
N SER A 302 -23.06 -0.01 -26.26
CA SER A 302 -23.58 -1.37 -26.04
C SER A 302 -22.85 -2.14 -24.95
N LEU A 303 -21.57 -1.85 -24.69
CA LEU A 303 -20.80 -2.57 -23.69
C LEU A 303 -21.32 -2.28 -22.28
N ARG A 304 -21.54 -3.37 -21.54
CA ARG A 304 -22.00 -3.41 -20.15
C ARG A 304 -20.88 -3.88 -19.22
N VAL A 305 -19.98 -4.73 -19.70
CA VAL A 305 -18.83 -5.19 -18.93
C VAL A 305 -17.56 -4.89 -19.72
N LEU A 306 -16.63 -4.19 -19.09
CA LEU A 306 -15.30 -3.96 -19.62
C LEU A 306 -14.28 -4.46 -18.59
N SER A 307 -13.52 -5.48 -18.94
CA SER A 307 -12.52 -6.11 -18.10
C SER A 307 -11.16 -5.97 -18.78
N LEU A 308 -10.30 -5.18 -18.17
CA LEU A 308 -8.97 -4.80 -18.64
C LEU A 308 -7.94 -5.13 -17.55
N PRO A 309 -7.73 -6.40 -17.16
CA PRO A 309 -6.78 -6.73 -16.13
C PRO A 309 -5.34 -6.77 -16.67
N TYR A 310 -4.38 -6.45 -15.81
CA TYR A 310 -2.94 -6.50 -16.07
C TYR A 310 -2.45 -5.55 -17.19
N CYS A 311 -3.13 -4.42 -17.42
CA CYS A 311 -2.78 -3.48 -18.48
C CYS A 311 -1.74 -2.43 -18.05
N SER A 312 -1.04 -2.63 -16.93
CA SER A 312 -0.25 -1.61 -16.23
C SER A 312 0.84 -0.93 -17.06
N ARG A 313 1.28 -1.53 -18.17
CA ARG A 313 2.32 -0.98 -19.05
C ARG A 313 1.80 -0.04 -20.14
N ASN A 314 0.51 -0.09 -20.44
CA ASN A 314 -0.11 0.61 -21.56
C ASN A 314 -1.44 1.29 -21.16
N PHE A 315 -1.61 1.57 -19.87
CA PHE A 315 -2.87 2.08 -19.31
C PHE A 315 -2.57 3.13 -18.24
N GLY A 316 -2.47 4.38 -18.68
CA GLY A 316 -2.29 5.54 -17.83
C GLY A 316 -3.62 6.24 -17.49
N PRO A 317 -3.54 7.39 -16.79
CA PRO A 317 -4.71 8.18 -16.44
C PRO A 317 -5.57 8.63 -17.63
N GLU A 318 -4.93 8.98 -18.74
CA GLU A 318 -5.60 9.42 -19.98
C GLU A 318 -6.44 8.28 -20.58
N GLU A 319 -5.88 7.07 -20.64
CA GLU A 319 -6.61 5.90 -21.12
C GLU A 319 -7.81 5.57 -20.23
N LEU A 320 -7.68 5.73 -18.90
CA LEU A 320 -8.81 5.58 -17.99
C LEU A 320 -9.86 6.67 -18.20
N ALA A 321 -9.44 7.93 -18.40
CA ALA A 321 -10.34 9.06 -18.63
C ALA A 321 -11.16 8.88 -19.92
N ASP A 322 -10.53 8.34 -20.97
CA ASP A 322 -11.19 8.03 -22.23
C ASP A 322 -12.33 7.02 -22.08
N LEU A 323 -12.27 6.13 -21.07
CA LEU A 323 -13.37 5.20 -20.78
C LEU A 323 -14.63 5.93 -20.28
N ALA A 324 -14.59 7.22 -19.96
CA ALA A 324 -15.77 8.01 -19.64
C ALA A 324 -16.68 8.24 -20.86
N ILE A 325 -16.21 7.95 -22.08
CA ILE A 325 -17.06 7.99 -23.27
C ILE A 325 -18.15 6.90 -23.27
N PHE A 326 -17.95 5.85 -22.47
CA PHE A 326 -18.93 4.79 -22.31
C PHE A 326 -20.14 5.31 -21.52
N SER A 327 -21.33 4.85 -21.90
CA SER A 327 -22.58 5.29 -21.27
C SER A 327 -23.41 4.13 -20.68
N GLY A 328 -22.97 2.90 -20.91
CA GLY A 328 -23.71 1.68 -20.61
C GLY A 328 -23.04 0.74 -19.62
N LEU A 329 -21.85 1.07 -19.09
CA LEU A 329 -21.10 0.15 -18.24
C LEU A 329 -21.83 -0.13 -16.93
N GLU A 330 -21.95 -1.41 -16.62
CA GLU A 330 -22.44 -1.97 -15.36
C GLU A 330 -21.30 -2.55 -14.52
N ALA A 331 -20.21 -3.00 -15.15
CA ALA A 331 -19.02 -3.46 -14.44
C ALA A 331 -17.73 -3.04 -15.17
N LEU A 332 -16.75 -2.60 -14.37
CA LEU A 332 -15.41 -2.26 -14.83
C LEU A 332 -14.37 -3.04 -14.01
N ASP A 333 -13.54 -3.84 -14.66
CA ASP A 333 -12.49 -4.62 -14.00
C ASP A 333 -11.11 -4.11 -14.44
N LEU A 334 -10.38 -3.51 -13.51
CA LEU A 334 -9.05 -2.91 -13.70
C LEU A 334 -8.00 -3.60 -12.81
N ARG A 335 -8.22 -4.89 -12.50
CA ARG A 335 -7.33 -5.63 -11.60
C ARG A 335 -5.88 -5.59 -12.09
N SER A 336 -4.98 -5.16 -11.21
CA SER A 336 -3.54 -5.00 -11.52
C SER A 336 -3.25 -4.11 -12.75
N SER A 337 -4.11 -3.13 -13.07
CA SER A 337 -3.93 -2.27 -14.25
C SER A 337 -3.53 -0.85 -13.94
N LEU A 338 -3.68 -0.39 -12.69
CA LEU A 338 -3.27 0.94 -12.28
C LEU A 338 -1.80 0.90 -11.83
N ASP A 339 -0.93 1.56 -12.59
CA ASP A 339 0.51 1.65 -12.32
C ASP A 339 0.89 3.04 -11.81
N MET A 340 1.70 3.08 -10.75
CA MET A 340 2.24 4.32 -10.23
C MET A 340 3.21 4.93 -11.24
N GLU A 341 4.08 4.14 -11.87
CA GLU A 341 5.14 4.64 -12.75
C GLU A 341 4.60 5.39 -13.98
N LEU A 342 3.46 4.96 -14.54
CA LEU A 342 2.79 5.66 -15.64
C LEU A 342 2.07 6.94 -15.23
N GLY A 343 1.83 7.15 -13.94
CA GLY A 343 1.31 8.41 -13.39
C GLY A 343 2.40 9.43 -13.07
N ILE A 344 3.67 9.00 -12.99
CA ILE A 344 4.81 9.88 -12.67
C ILE A 344 5.13 10.75 -13.89
N GLY A 345 5.07 12.08 -13.71
CA GLY A 345 5.38 13.05 -14.76
C GLY A 345 4.24 13.42 -15.69
N HIS A 346 2.99 13.05 -15.38
CA HIS A 346 1.83 13.56 -16.11
C HIS A 346 1.67 15.08 -15.88
N PRO A 347 1.44 15.91 -16.92
CA PRO A 347 1.44 17.37 -16.79
C PRO A 347 0.39 17.93 -15.81
N ALA A 348 -0.70 17.20 -15.60
CA ALA A 348 -1.78 17.59 -14.68
C ALA A 348 -1.60 17.09 -13.23
N THR A 349 -0.61 16.21 -12.99
CA THR A 349 -0.27 15.69 -11.67
C THR A 349 1.25 15.60 -11.58
N MET A 350 1.91 16.76 -11.46
CA MET A 350 3.36 16.83 -11.26
C MET A 350 3.69 16.39 -9.85
N ARG A 351 3.65 15.07 -9.63
CA ARG A 351 4.34 14.44 -8.52
C ARG A 351 5.41 13.54 -9.12
N ASP A 352 6.67 13.89 -8.90
CA ASP A 352 7.66 12.85 -8.71
C ASP A 352 7.38 12.27 -7.31
N PRO A 353 6.93 11.01 -7.17
CA PRO A 353 6.69 10.41 -5.87
C PRO A 353 7.95 10.33 -5.00
N TYR A 354 9.12 10.65 -5.56
CA TYR A 354 10.41 10.76 -4.90
C TYR A 354 10.87 12.20 -4.60
N ASP A 355 10.18 13.25 -5.09
CA ASP A 355 10.45 14.64 -4.65
C ASP A 355 9.66 14.92 -3.37
N SER A 356 10.35 14.79 -2.24
CA SER A 356 9.84 15.11 -0.90
C SER A 356 9.86 16.60 -0.57
N ASP A 357 10.40 17.44 -1.46
CA ASP A 357 10.93 18.75 -1.06
C ASP A 357 9.98 19.93 -1.36
N GLU A 358 8.88 19.70 -2.08
CA GLU A 358 7.88 20.76 -2.36
C GLU A 358 6.57 20.48 -1.63
N GLY A 359 6.41 21.13 -0.48
CA GLY A 359 5.18 21.14 0.31
C GLY A 359 3.99 21.71 -0.47
N GLY A 360 3.12 20.83 -0.93
CA GLY A 360 1.87 21.17 -1.60
C GLY A 360 0.80 20.10 -1.38
N ASP A 361 0.23 20.05 -0.18
CA ASP A 361 -0.96 19.25 0.14
C ASP A 361 -2.18 19.78 -0.63
N CYS A 362 -2.40 19.46 -1.91
CA CYS A 362 -3.69 19.72 -2.60
C CYS A 362 -3.95 19.03 -3.96
N GLU A 363 -2.98 18.38 -4.64
CA GLU A 363 -3.25 17.86 -5.99
C GLU A 363 -3.86 16.44 -6.01
N PRO A 364 -4.84 16.16 -6.90
CA PRO A 364 -5.50 14.86 -7.00
C PRO A 364 -4.51 13.79 -7.50
N LEU A 365 -4.66 12.55 -7.00
CA LEU A 365 -3.84 11.43 -7.45
C LEU A 365 -4.14 11.08 -8.92
N PRO A 366 -3.17 10.50 -9.68
CA PRO A 366 -3.20 10.47 -11.15
C PRO A 366 -4.48 9.88 -11.73
N TYR A 367 -5.01 8.81 -11.13
CA TYR A 367 -6.20 8.12 -11.66
C TYR A 367 -7.51 8.56 -11.00
N SER A 368 -7.47 9.40 -9.96
CA SER A 368 -8.66 9.77 -9.18
C SER A 368 -9.73 10.45 -10.02
N GLU A 369 -9.33 11.49 -10.76
CA GLU A 369 -10.26 12.25 -11.60
C GLU A 369 -10.83 11.39 -12.73
N ALA A 370 -9.97 10.61 -13.39
CA ALA A 370 -10.34 9.71 -14.47
C ALA A 370 -11.36 8.66 -13.99
N LEU A 371 -11.11 7.98 -12.86
CA LEU A 371 -12.04 7.00 -12.31
C LEU A 371 -13.40 7.62 -11.96
N VAL A 372 -13.39 8.81 -11.34
CA VAL A 372 -14.61 9.54 -11.01
C VAL A 372 -15.37 9.96 -12.28
N ALA A 373 -14.66 10.37 -13.34
CA ALA A 373 -15.27 10.72 -14.61
C ALA A 373 -15.98 9.51 -15.24
N VAL A 374 -15.34 8.33 -15.24
CA VAL A 374 -15.94 7.08 -15.71
C VAL A 374 -17.21 6.73 -14.93
N ALA A 375 -17.16 6.82 -13.61
CA ALA A 375 -18.31 6.52 -12.75
C ALA A 375 -19.47 7.52 -12.96
N LYS A 376 -19.17 8.81 -13.13
CA LYS A 376 -20.19 9.84 -13.42
C LYS A 376 -20.86 9.63 -14.78
N ALA A 377 -20.09 9.23 -15.79
CA ALA A 377 -20.60 8.93 -17.12
C ALA A 377 -21.48 7.67 -17.13
N ASN A 378 -21.11 6.66 -16.33
CA ASN A 378 -21.77 5.36 -16.29
C ASN A 378 -22.66 5.21 -15.04
N ARG A 379 -23.81 5.88 -15.04
CA ARG A 379 -24.76 5.86 -13.89
C ARG A 379 -25.33 4.47 -13.55
N LYS A 380 -25.13 3.47 -14.42
CA LYS A 380 -25.55 2.07 -14.19
C LYS A 380 -24.42 1.21 -13.65
N LEU A 381 -23.25 1.78 -13.39
CA LEU A 381 -22.09 1.07 -12.88
C LEU A 381 -22.44 0.49 -11.50
N LYS A 382 -22.37 -0.84 -11.39
CA LYS A 382 -22.66 -1.61 -10.18
C LYS A 382 -21.40 -2.10 -9.52
N GLU A 383 -20.31 -2.23 -10.27
CA GLU A 383 -19.07 -2.81 -9.76
C GLU A 383 -17.84 -2.20 -10.43
N VAL A 384 -16.83 -1.91 -9.61
CA VAL A 384 -15.46 -1.62 -10.05
C VAL A 384 -14.51 -2.57 -9.33
N ASP A 385 -13.75 -3.38 -10.07
CA ASP A 385 -12.75 -4.29 -9.50
C ASP A 385 -11.35 -3.69 -9.64
N LEU A 386 -10.71 -3.45 -8.50
CA LEU A 386 -9.37 -2.89 -8.35
C LEU A 386 -8.44 -3.85 -7.58
N ASP A 387 -8.80 -5.14 -7.47
CA ASP A 387 -7.96 -6.16 -6.82
C ASP A 387 -6.58 -6.27 -7.50
N GLY A 388 -5.55 -6.66 -6.74
CA GLY A 388 -4.22 -6.90 -7.27
C GLY A 388 -3.42 -5.64 -7.65
N ILE A 389 -3.81 -4.45 -7.17
CA ILE A 389 -2.87 -3.32 -7.06
C ILE A 389 -1.89 -3.72 -5.95
N LEU A 390 -0.78 -4.34 -6.36
CA LEU A 390 -0.04 -5.30 -5.52
C LEU A 390 0.81 -4.71 -4.42
N ASP A 391 0.92 -3.40 -4.32
CA ASP A 391 1.48 -2.73 -3.15
C ASP A 391 0.45 -1.74 -2.62
N PHE A 392 -0.04 -1.97 -1.40
CA PHE A 392 -0.98 -1.06 -0.72
C PHE A 392 -0.40 0.35 -0.60
N ASP A 393 0.94 0.45 -0.59
CA ASP A 393 1.68 1.69 -0.71
C ASP A 393 1.37 2.36 -2.05
N ALA A 394 1.53 1.66 -3.19
CA ALA A 394 1.24 2.17 -4.54
C ALA A 394 -0.23 2.58 -4.75
N PHE A 395 -1.20 1.89 -4.14
CA PHE A 395 -2.62 2.28 -4.26
C PHE A 395 -2.84 3.73 -3.79
N SER A 396 -2.22 4.10 -2.67
CA SER A 396 -2.31 5.46 -2.11
C SER A 396 -1.53 6.50 -2.91
N TYR A 397 -0.75 6.09 -3.92
CA TYR A 397 -0.12 6.98 -4.90
C TYR A 397 -0.92 7.07 -6.21
N CYS A 398 -1.80 6.11 -6.51
CA CYS A 398 -2.58 6.08 -7.75
C CYS A 398 -4.00 6.61 -7.60
N LEU A 399 -4.67 6.32 -6.48
CA LEU A 399 -6.07 6.63 -6.23
C LEU A 399 -6.30 7.10 -4.81
N ASP A 400 -7.02 8.21 -4.65
CA ASP A 400 -7.36 8.71 -3.33
C ASP A 400 -8.64 8.05 -2.80
N GLN A 401 -8.79 8.06 -1.47
CA GLN A 401 -9.95 7.51 -0.81
C GLN A 401 -11.24 8.24 -1.20
N HIS A 402 -11.17 9.52 -1.58
CA HIS A 402 -12.33 10.31 -1.97
C HIS A 402 -12.91 9.85 -3.32
N ALA A 403 -12.08 9.47 -4.29
CA ALA A 403 -12.47 8.90 -5.56
C ALA A 403 -13.24 7.58 -5.33
N VAL A 404 -12.70 6.69 -4.49
CA VAL A 404 -13.37 5.44 -4.09
C VAL A 404 -14.74 5.72 -3.47
N CYS A 405 -14.79 6.61 -2.47
CA CYS A 405 -16.04 6.99 -1.82
C CYS A 405 -17.05 7.62 -2.79
N THR A 406 -16.58 8.40 -3.78
CA THR A 406 -17.43 9.02 -4.80
C THR A 406 -18.05 7.97 -5.72
N VAL A 407 -17.26 6.99 -6.15
CA VAL A 407 -17.73 5.85 -6.95
C VAL A 407 -18.77 5.03 -6.17
N GLU A 408 -18.50 4.76 -4.88
CA GLU A 408 -19.44 4.03 -4.01
C GLU A 408 -20.73 4.81 -3.73
N ALA A 409 -20.64 6.12 -3.54
CA ALA A 409 -21.81 6.99 -3.40
C ALA A 409 -22.68 7.02 -4.66
N GLY A 410 -22.10 6.74 -5.83
CA GLY A 410 -22.80 6.54 -7.10
C GLY A 410 -23.56 5.20 -7.20
N GLY A 411 -23.40 4.30 -6.23
CA GLY A 411 -24.08 3.00 -6.16
C GLY A 411 -23.25 1.82 -6.67
N ALA A 412 -22.00 2.04 -7.09
CA ALA A 412 -21.10 0.97 -7.50
C ALA A 412 -20.37 0.36 -6.28
N ARG A 413 -20.23 -0.96 -6.24
CA ARG A 413 -19.36 -1.63 -5.26
C ARG A 413 -17.91 -1.61 -5.75
N VAL A 414 -17.00 -1.04 -4.97
CA VAL A 414 -15.56 -1.09 -5.27
C VAL A 414 -14.93 -2.30 -4.57
N LYS A 415 -14.32 -3.20 -5.34
CA LYS A 415 -13.56 -4.34 -4.82
C LYS A 415 -12.08 -3.98 -4.78
N LEU A 416 -11.51 -3.92 -3.58
CA LEU A 416 -10.07 -3.68 -3.37
C LEU A 416 -9.29 -4.98 -3.12
N GLY A 417 -9.86 -6.13 -3.48
CA GLY A 417 -9.24 -7.42 -3.21
C GLY A 417 -9.27 -7.86 -1.75
N ARG A 418 -8.82 -9.10 -1.49
CA ARG A 418 -8.59 -9.54 -0.10
C ARG A 418 -7.43 -8.72 0.45
N LYS A 419 -7.64 -8.07 1.60
CA LYS A 419 -6.59 -7.76 2.57
C LYS A 419 -5.71 -9.00 2.70
N THR A 420 -4.65 -9.10 1.90
CA THR A 420 -3.66 -10.13 2.15
C THR A 420 -2.94 -9.61 3.37
N ALA A 421 -3.38 -10.10 4.52
CA ALA A 421 -2.74 -9.87 5.80
C ALA A 421 -1.26 -10.25 5.63
N TRP A 422 -0.42 -9.24 5.51
CA TRP A 422 1.02 -9.35 5.54
C TRP A 422 1.56 -8.60 6.75
#